data_AF-A0A2D4GUB2-F1
#
_entry.id   AF-A0A2D4GUB2-F1
#
_cell.length_a   1.000
_cell.length_b   1.000
_cell.length_c   1.000
_cell.angle_alpha   90.00
_cell.angle_beta   90.00
_cell.angle_gamma   90.00
#
_symmetry.space_group_name_H-M   'P 1'
#
loop_
_entity.id
_entity.type
_entity.pdbx_description
1 polymer ?
#
loop_
_entity_poly.entity_id
_entity_poly.type
_entity_poly.pdbx_seq_one_letter_code
_entity_poly.pdbx_strand_id
1 'polypeptide(L)'
;MLTITDFINILHRYYKSALVQIYELEEHKIETWREVYLQDSFKPLVCISPNASLFDAVTSLIQNKIHRLPVIDPESGNTLYILTHKRILKFLKLFIAEF
;
A
#
# COMPACT_ATOMS: atom_id res chain seq x y z
N MET A 1 -3.96 -1.07 -2.66
CA MET A 1 -3.28 -2.16 -1.92
C MET A 1 -3.97 -2.27 -0.57
N LEU A 2 -4.23 -3.47 -0.06
CA LEU A 2 -4.74 -3.63 1.30
C LEU A 2 -3.58 -3.51 2.31
N THR A 3 -3.73 -2.65 3.29
CA THR A 3 -2.70 -2.23 4.25
C THR A 3 -3.30 -2.05 5.65
N ILE A 4 -2.45 -1.77 6.63
CA ILE A 4 -2.89 -1.45 8.00
C ILE A 4 -3.73 -0.17 8.03
N THR A 5 -3.48 0.79 7.13
CA THR A 5 -4.30 2.01 7.03
C THR A 5 -5.75 1.66 6.71
N ASP A 6 -5.98 0.69 5.83
CA ASP A 6 -7.33 0.21 5.54
C ASP A 6 -7.96 -0.35 6.81
N PHE A 7 -7.27 -1.22 7.55
CA PHE A 7 -7.79 -1.76 8.82
C PHE A 7 -8.14 -0.67 9.86
N ILE A 8 -7.32 0.38 9.98
CA ILE A 8 -7.62 1.52 10.86
C ILE A 8 -8.91 2.24 10.40
N ASN A 9 -9.05 2.47 9.10
CA ASN A 9 -10.23 3.12 8.53
C ASN A 9 -11.50 2.29 8.74
N ILE A 10 -11.38 0.97 8.59
CA ILE A 10 -12.45 0.00 8.86
C ILE A 10 -12.91 0.11 10.31
N LEU A 11 -11.98 0.00 11.26
CA LEU A 11 -12.29 0.10 12.69
C LEU A 11 -12.94 1.44 13.01
N HIS A 12 -12.37 2.55 12.54
CA HIS A 12 -12.90 3.88 12.82
C HIS A 12 -14.32 4.09 12.27
N ARG A 13 -14.63 3.49 11.11
CA ARG A 13 -15.95 3.64 10.47
C ARG A 13 -17.05 2.85 11.18
N TYR A 14 -16.74 1.62 11.59
CA TYR A 14 -17.75 0.68 12.08
C TYR A 14 -17.75 0.50 13.60
N TYR A 15 -16.70 0.92 14.30
CA TYR A 15 -16.71 0.93 15.76
C TYR A 15 -17.83 1.83 16.30
N LYS A 16 -18.69 1.26 17.15
CA LYS A 16 -19.76 1.98 17.84
C LYS A 16 -19.51 2.08 19.35
N SER A 17 -19.24 0.96 20.00
CA SER A 17 -18.92 0.90 21.43
C SER A 17 -18.19 -0.40 21.77
N ALA A 18 -17.54 -0.46 22.94
CA ALA A 18 -16.85 -1.67 23.39
C ALA A 18 -17.79 -2.85 23.71
N LEU A 19 -19.09 -2.61 23.88
CA LEU A 19 -20.09 -3.64 24.22
C LEU A 19 -20.73 -4.28 22.99
N VAL A 20 -20.46 -3.75 21.79
CA VAL A 20 -21.07 -4.20 20.54
C VAL A 20 -19.97 -4.67 19.60
N GLN A 21 -20.09 -5.90 19.11
CA GLN A 21 -19.18 -6.45 18.12
C GLN A 21 -19.35 -5.70 16.80
N ILE A 22 -18.26 -5.58 16.04
CA ILE A 22 -18.29 -5.01 14.70
C ILE A 22 -18.62 -6.15 13.72
N TYR A 23 -19.91 -6.38 13.47
CA TYR A 23 -20.38 -7.47 12.61
C TYR A 23 -19.88 -7.32 11.16
N GLU A 24 -19.77 -6.08 10.68
CA GLU A 24 -19.35 -5.78 9.31
C GLU A 24 -17.91 -6.21 9.03
N LEU A 25 -17.05 -6.32 10.07
CA LEU A 25 -15.69 -6.84 9.94
C LEU A 25 -15.64 -8.32 9.54
N GLU A 26 -16.64 -9.11 9.96
CA GLU A 26 -16.72 -10.55 9.67
C GLU A 26 -17.50 -10.84 8.38
N GLU A 27 -18.51 -10.03 8.05
CA GLU A 27 -19.38 -10.28 6.90
C GLU A 27 -18.79 -9.76 5.57
N HIS A 28 -18.05 -8.65 5.60
CA HIS A 28 -17.56 -8.01 4.39
C HIS A 28 -16.32 -8.70 3.79
N LYS A 29 -16.22 -8.67 2.46
CA LYS A 29 -15.03 -9.09 1.69
C LYS A 29 -14.18 -7.88 1.33
N ILE A 30 -12.90 -8.08 1.03
CA ILE A 30 -11.98 -7.00 0.60
C ILE A 30 -12.57 -6.19 -0.57
N GLU A 31 -13.24 -6.86 -1.49
CA GLU A 31 -13.94 -6.24 -2.62
C GLU A 31 -15.04 -5.28 -2.16
N THR A 32 -15.96 -5.73 -1.30
CA THR A 32 -17.07 -4.90 -0.81
C THR A 32 -16.57 -3.73 0.05
N TRP A 33 -15.51 -3.93 0.84
CA TRP A 33 -14.83 -2.85 1.56
C TRP A 33 -14.28 -1.77 0.63
N ARG A 34 -13.66 -2.19 -0.48
CA ARG A 34 -13.09 -1.27 -1.46
C ARG A 34 -14.17 -0.45 -2.14
N GLU A 35 -15.31 -1.05 -2.49
CA GLU A 35 -16.42 -0.32 -3.09
C GLU A 35 -16.95 0.77 -2.16
N VAL A 36 -17.19 0.44 -0.88
CA VAL A 36 -17.68 1.40 0.12
C VAL A 36 -16.69 2.56 0.35
N TYR A 37 -15.38 2.28 0.33
CA TYR A 37 -14.36 3.28 0.64
C TYR A 37 -13.91 4.10 -0.59
N LEU A 38 -13.95 3.52 -1.79
CA LEU A 38 -13.51 4.17 -3.02
C LEU A 38 -14.62 5.00 -3.71
N GLN A 39 -15.86 4.94 -3.22
CA GLN A 39 -16.93 5.86 -3.64
C GLN A 39 -16.52 7.33 -3.49
N ASP A 40 -15.75 7.66 -2.45
CA ASP A 40 -15.34 9.05 -2.17
C ASP A 40 -14.10 9.49 -2.98
N SER A 41 -13.27 8.56 -3.46
CA SER A 41 -12.11 8.88 -4.32
C SER A 41 -11.53 7.62 -4.97
N PHE A 42 -11.55 7.55 -6.30
CA PHE A 42 -10.84 6.50 -7.03
C PHE A 42 -9.33 6.78 -7.02
N LYS A 43 -8.57 5.90 -6.36
CA LYS A 43 -7.10 5.91 -6.42
C LYS A 43 -6.60 4.65 -7.13
N PRO A 44 -6.13 4.77 -8.39
CA PRO A 44 -5.59 3.62 -9.10
C PRO A 44 -4.37 3.05 -8.37
N LEU A 45 -4.11 1.75 -8.56
CA LEU A 45 -2.91 1.12 -8.02
C LEU A 45 -1.68 1.71 -8.71
N VAL A 46 -0.79 2.30 -7.93
CA VAL A 46 0.53 2.74 -8.40
C VAL A 46 1.50 1.59 -8.24
N CYS A 47 2.21 1.24 -9.31
CA CYS A 47 3.26 0.21 -9.33
C CYS A 47 4.48 0.72 -10.11
N ILE A 48 5.58 -0.04 -10.07
CA ILE A 48 6.80 0.27 -10.82
C ILE A 48 7.38 -0.98 -11.47
N SER A 49 8.00 -0.83 -12.64
CA SER A 49 8.75 -1.90 -13.32
C SER A 49 10.04 -2.25 -12.54
N PRO A 50 10.46 -3.53 -12.50
CA PRO A 50 11.76 -3.90 -11.92
C PRO A 50 12.96 -3.25 -12.61
N ASN A 51 12.82 -2.82 -13.87
CA ASN A 51 13.89 -2.17 -14.63
C ASN A 51 13.94 -0.64 -14.42
N ALA A 52 13.03 -0.07 -13.65
CA ALA A 52 13.02 1.36 -13.33
C ALA A 52 14.07 1.71 -12.26
N SER A 53 14.47 2.98 -12.20
CA SER A 53 15.50 3.40 -11.24
C SER A 53 14.97 3.47 -9.81
N LEU A 54 15.88 3.36 -8.82
CA LEU A 54 15.54 3.58 -7.41
C LEU A 54 15.05 5.02 -7.16
N PHE A 55 15.54 5.99 -7.94
CA PHE A 55 15.10 7.37 -7.89
C PHE A 55 13.63 7.52 -8.30
N ASP A 56 13.20 6.85 -9.36
CA ASP A 56 11.80 6.82 -9.80
C ASP A 56 10.91 6.17 -8.72
N ALA A 57 11.41 5.11 -8.09
CA ALA A 57 10.71 4.44 -7.00
C ALA A 57 10.48 5.37 -5.80
N VAL A 58 11.51 6.10 -5.36
CA VAL A 58 11.42 7.09 -4.27
C VAL A 58 10.47 8.23 -4.66
N THR A 59 10.59 8.74 -5.88
CA THR A 59 9.73 9.81 -6.40
C THR A 59 8.26 9.38 -6.40
N SER A 60 7.97 8.17 -6.87
CA SER A 60 6.62 7.60 -6.88
C SER A 60 6.03 7.44 -5.49
N LEU A 61 6.81 6.96 -4.51
CA LEU A 61 6.39 6.86 -3.11
C LEU A 61 5.98 8.23 -2.53
N ILE A 62 6.79 9.27 -2.79
CA ILE A 62 6.58 10.63 -2.27
C ILE A 62 5.37 11.29 -2.94
N GLN A 63 5.33 11.32 -4.28
CA GLN A 63 4.29 12.02 -5.03
C GLN A 63 2.91 11.44 -4.78
N ASN A 64 2.80 10.12 -4.69
CA ASN A 64 1.53 9.45 -4.43
C ASN A 64 1.19 9.35 -2.93
N LYS A 65 2.08 9.81 -2.04
CA LYS A 65 1.93 9.73 -0.58
C LYS A 65 1.64 8.30 -0.10
N ILE A 66 2.34 7.32 -0.67
CA ILE A 66 2.17 5.89 -0.37
C ILE A 66 3.40 5.31 0.30
N HIS A 67 3.19 4.32 1.17
CA HIS A 67 4.28 3.70 1.94
C HIS A 67 4.78 2.38 1.35
N ARG A 68 4.02 1.82 0.39
CA ARG A 68 4.23 0.50 -0.20
C ARG A 68 4.05 0.63 -1.72
N LEU A 69 5.13 0.36 -2.45
CA LEU A 69 5.16 0.41 -3.91
C LEU A 69 5.38 -1.00 -4.46
N PRO A 70 4.36 -1.64 -5.07
CA PRO A 70 4.54 -2.91 -5.76
C PRO A 70 5.50 -2.77 -6.93
N VAL A 71 6.47 -3.68 -7.01
CA VAL A 71 7.30 -3.92 -8.18
C VAL A 71 6.63 -5.03 -8.99
N ILE A 72 6.19 -4.71 -10.21
CA ILE A 72 5.45 -5.62 -11.09
C ILE A 72 6.22 -5.77 -12.39
N ASP A 73 6.43 -7.02 -12.79
CA ASP A 73 7.03 -7.33 -14.08
C ASP A 73 6.02 -7.01 -15.21
N PRO A 74 6.35 -6.10 -16.16
CA PRO A 74 5.42 -5.74 -17.23
C PRO A 74 5.18 -6.87 -18.24
N GLU A 75 6.09 -7.83 -18.39
CA GLU A 75 5.94 -8.93 -19.36
C GLU A 75 4.99 -10.01 -18.84
N SER A 76 5.20 -10.49 -17.61
CA SER A 76 4.36 -11.53 -17.02
C SER A 76 3.16 -11.02 -16.23
N GLY A 77 3.15 -9.74 -15.82
CA GLY A 77 2.16 -9.18 -14.90
C GLY A 77 2.34 -9.62 -13.44
N ASN A 78 3.39 -10.38 -13.13
CA ASN A 78 3.62 -10.90 -11.79
C ASN A 78 4.10 -9.79 -10.83
N THR A 79 3.57 -9.81 -9.61
CA THR A 79 4.08 -8.96 -8.53
C THR A 79 5.33 -9.60 -7.94
N LEU A 80 6.48 -8.95 -8.11
CA LEU A 80 7.78 -9.47 -7.70
C LEU A 80 8.12 -9.10 -6.25
N TYR A 81 7.85 -7.85 -5.85
CA TYR A 81 8.23 -7.33 -4.54
C TYR A 81 7.35 -6.17 -4.09
N ILE A 82 7.33 -5.87 -2.79
CA ILE A 82 6.73 -4.64 -2.25
C ILE A 82 7.84 -3.78 -1.65
N LEU A 83 8.18 -2.71 -2.35
CA LEU A 83 9.20 -1.76 -1.94
C LEU A 83 8.65 -0.81 -0.87
N THR A 84 9.49 -0.48 0.11
CA THR A 84 9.14 0.41 1.23
C THR A 84 10.28 1.38 1.51
N HIS A 85 9.96 2.56 2.06
CA HIS A 85 10.96 3.54 2.49
C HIS A 85 12.06 2.92 3.36
N LYS A 86 11.70 2.07 4.33
CA LYS A 86 12.64 1.39 5.23
C LYS A 86 13.65 0.53 4.46
N ARG A 87 13.22 -0.21 3.43
CA ARG A 87 14.10 -1.08 2.64
C ARG A 87 15.04 -0.27 1.77
N ILE A 88 14.53 0.80 1.14
CA ILE A 88 15.33 1.73 0.35
C ILE A 88 16.40 2.38 1.23
N LEU A 89 16.03 2.97 2.36
CA LEU A 89 16.98 3.62 3.28
C LEU A 89 18.03 2.63 3.81
N LYS A 90 17.64 1.39 4.14
CA LYS A 90 18.60 0.35 4.55
C LYS A 90 19.58 0.03 3.42
N PHE A 91 19.11 -0.09 2.19
CA PHE A 91 19.96 -0.34 1.02
C PHE A 91 20.96 0.82 0.81
N LEU A 92 20.49 2.07 0.82
CA LEU A 92 21.35 3.25 0.70
C LEU A 92 22.41 3.29 1.80
N LYS A 93 22.03 2.98 3.05
CA LYS A 93 22.97 2.96 4.17
C LYS A 93 24.06 1.89 4.03
N LEU A 94 23.73 0.72 3.49
CA LEU A 94 24.66 -0.39 3.34
C LEU A 94 25.59 -0.24 2.13
N PHE A 95 25.12 0.38 1.04
CA PHE A 95 25.83 0.33 -0.25
C PHE A 95 26.26 1.70 -0.79
N ILE A 96 25.78 2.81 -0.22
CA ILE A 96 26.12 4.16 -0.71
C ILE A 96 26.81 5.00 0.37
N ALA A 97 26.43 4.85 1.64
CA ALA A 97 26.94 5.70 2.72
C ALA A 97 28.35 5.32 3.25
N GLU A 98 29.10 4.47 2.55
CA GLU A 98 30.51 4.11 2.87
C GLU A 98 31.52 4.75 1.90
N PHE A 99 31.09 5.70 1.07
CA PHE A 99 31.97 6.58 0.28
C PHE A 99 32.07 7.97 0.89
#